data_AF-A0AAW2QL23-F1
#
_entry.id   AF-A0AAW2QL23-F1
#
_cell.length_a   1.000
_cell.length_b   1.000
_cell.length_c   1.000
_cell.angle_alpha   90.00
_cell.angle_beta   90.00
_cell.angle_gamma   90.00
#
_symmetry.space_group_name_H-M   'P 1'
#
loop_
_entity.id
_entity.type
_entity.pdbx_description
1 polymer ?
#
loop_
_entity_poly.entity_id
_entity_poly.type
_entity_poly.pdbx_seq_one_letter_code
_entity_poly.pdbx_strand_id
1 'polypeptide(L)'
;MSLGLPLLNPYLDKTASFNNGVNFAVASATTLDPSFYLARGITVPPLPSLRPQLSWFKTYLTSICSTPTDCADKLKGSLFFVGEFGYNDIYNPYLEGRSIQEIQTFVPLELIQLGASQVVVPGNFPSDASLLFLAVAKKNRLTVYDDFGIEFPNTVILYADYYNAFLSVLRQAAIFGFDTEKLFIPCCGDDGVYNIFLPTFCGGLGVPVCPNPNVRIHWDGIHPTQEVYRRMFEIIIENLGSTVFNKTYIV
;
A
#
# COMPACT_ATOMS: atom_id res chain seq x y z
N MET A 1 -17.52 -4.47 2.06
CA MET A 1 -16.50 -4.31 1.02
C MET A 1 -17.21 -4.02 -0.29
N SER A 2 -16.94 -2.89 -0.94
CA SER A 2 -17.76 -2.35 -2.04
C SER A 2 -17.74 -3.17 -3.33
N LEU A 3 -16.73 -4.04 -3.50
CA LEU A 3 -16.65 -5.01 -4.59
C LEU A 3 -16.95 -6.45 -4.17
N GLY A 4 -17.30 -6.71 -2.90
CA GLY A 4 -17.52 -8.07 -2.39
C GLY A 4 -16.27 -8.98 -2.41
N LEU A 5 -15.08 -8.42 -2.63
CA LEU A 5 -13.83 -9.18 -2.61
C LEU A 5 -13.55 -9.74 -1.19
N PRO A 6 -13.11 -10.99 -1.06
CA PRO A 6 -12.78 -11.58 0.23
C PRO A 6 -11.45 -11.06 0.77
N LEU A 7 -11.27 -11.12 2.09
CA LEU A 7 -9.98 -10.86 2.72
C LEU A 7 -8.95 -11.88 2.22
N LEU A 8 -7.73 -11.40 1.94
CA LEU A 8 -6.64 -12.23 1.46
C LEU A 8 -5.75 -12.69 2.62
N ASN A 9 -5.36 -13.97 2.58
CA ASN A 9 -4.45 -14.53 3.56
C ASN A 9 -2.98 -14.16 3.24
N PRO A 10 -2.14 -13.99 4.27
CA PRO A 10 -0.72 -13.70 4.07
C PRO A 10 0.02 -14.92 3.50
N TYR A 11 0.91 -14.71 2.53
CA TYR A 11 1.67 -15.76 1.84
C TYR A 11 2.53 -16.64 2.77
N LEU A 12 2.99 -16.07 3.89
CA LEU A 12 3.80 -16.78 4.86
C LEU A 12 2.98 -17.71 5.77
N ASP A 13 1.65 -17.58 5.79
CA ASP A 13 0.79 -18.56 6.45
C ASP A 13 0.65 -19.82 5.57
N LYS A 14 1.37 -20.87 5.95
CA LYS A 14 1.40 -22.14 5.22
C LYS A 14 0.15 -23.00 5.42
N THR A 15 -0.76 -22.59 6.31
CA THR A 15 -2.02 -23.30 6.58
C THR A 15 -3.22 -22.67 5.87
N ALA A 16 -3.03 -21.49 5.28
CA ALA A 16 -4.09 -20.73 4.64
C ALA A 16 -4.49 -21.23 3.24
N SER A 17 -5.72 -20.93 2.85
CA SER A 17 -6.18 -21.07 1.47
C SER A 17 -5.91 -19.80 0.66
N PHE A 18 -5.41 -19.97 -0.56
CA PHE A 18 -5.15 -18.88 -1.52
C PHE A 18 -6.12 -18.88 -2.71
N ASN A 19 -7.30 -19.50 -2.55
CA ASN A 19 -8.27 -19.65 -3.64
C ASN A 19 -8.74 -18.31 -4.22
N ASN A 20 -8.88 -17.30 -3.36
CA ASN A 20 -9.37 -15.97 -3.74
C ASN A 20 -8.25 -14.95 -4.02
N GLY A 21 -7.00 -15.35 -3.85
CA GLY A 21 -5.86 -14.44 -3.86
C GLY A 21 -4.91 -14.67 -2.69
N VAL A 22 -3.85 -13.87 -2.66
CA VAL A 22 -2.78 -13.97 -1.67
C VAL A 22 -2.17 -12.59 -1.43
N ASN A 23 -1.79 -12.34 -0.18
CA ASN A 23 -1.16 -11.10 0.27
C ASN A 23 0.33 -11.34 0.60
N PHE A 24 1.23 -10.71 -0.13
CA PHE A 24 2.68 -10.77 0.11
C PHE A 24 3.20 -9.58 0.93
N ALA A 25 2.34 -8.60 1.21
CA ALA A 25 2.71 -7.36 1.89
C ALA A 25 3.31 -7.62 3.27
N VAL A 26 4.40 -6.91 3.56
CA VAL A 26 5.03 -6.88 4.88
C VAL A 26 4.87 -5.48 5.47
N ALA A 27 4.31 -5.39 6.68
CA ALA A 27 4.19 -4.13 7.40
C ALA A 27 5.57 -3.47 7.57
N SER A 28 5.63 -2.15 7.39
CA SER A 28 6.87 -1.36 7.48
C SER A 28 7.94 -1.69 6.44
N ALA A 29 7.59 -2.43 5.38
CA ALA A 29 8.53 -2.71 4.30
C ALA A 29 8.95 -1.43 3.58
N THR A 30 10.25 -1.35 3.27
CA THR A 30 10.84 -0.34 2.40
C THR A 30 10.89 -0.85 0.96
N THR A 31 10.97 0.08 0.02
CA THR A 31 11.21 -0.22 -1.40
C THR A 31 12.63 -0.78 -1.58
N LEU A 32 13.61 -0.13 -0.94
CA LEU A 32 15.00 -0.54 -0.97
C LEU A 32 15.34 -1.51 0.16
N ASP A 33 16.40 -2.32 -0.03
CA ASP A 33 16.86 -3.26 0.99
C ASP A 33 17.38 -2.52 2.24
N PRO A 34 17.18 -3.06 3.46
CA PRO A 34 17.71 -2.47 4.68
C PRO A 34 19.21 -2.14 4.65
N SER A 35 20.00 -2.90 3.89
CA SER A 35 21.43 -2.67 3.68
C SER A 35 21.74 -1.33 3.00
N PHE A 36 20.84 -0.84 2.13
CA PHE A 36 20.99 0.48 1.48
C PHE A 36 20.97 1.63 2.49
N TYR A 37 20.06 1.54 3.46
CA TYR A 37 19.91 2.52 4.54
C TYR A 37 21.06 2.41 5.55
N LEU A 38 21.40 1.18 5.94
CA LEU A 38 22.50 0.94 6.87
C LEU A 38 23.83 1.50 6.35
N ALA A 39 24.10 1.35 5.05
CA ALA A 39 25.29 1.92 4.41
C ALA A 39 25.36 3.46 4.46
N ARG A 40 24.23 4.12 4.72
CA ARG A 40 24.10 5.58 4.87
C ARG A 40 23.98 6.02 6.32
N GLY A 41 24.11 5.08 7.27
CA GLY A 41 23.90 5.33 8.69
C GLY A 41 22.46 5.68 9.00
N ILE A 42 21.51 5.01 8.32
CA ILE A 42 20.08 5.12 8.57
C ILE A 42 19.57 3.78 9.11
N THR A 43 18.87 3.80 10.24
CA THR A 43 18.26 2.59 10.81
C THR A 43 16.86 2.39 10.26
N VAL A 44 16.63 1.20 9.71
CA VAL A 44 15.29 0.74 9.31
C VAL A 44 15.04 -0.64 9.92
N PRO A 45 13.77 -1.04 10.14
CA PRO A 45 13.46 -2.39 10.59
C PRO A 45 14.09 -3.45 9.68
N PRO A 46 14.68 -4.54 10.23
CA PRO A 46 15.31 -5.60 9.45
C PRO A 46 14.24 -6.55 8.86
N LEU A 47 13.28 -5.98 8.15
CA LEU A 47 12.14 -6.69 7.56
C LEU A 47 12.34 -6.88 6.05
N PRO A 48 11.69 -7.88 5.45
CA PRO A 48 11.69 -8.07 4.00
C PRO A 48 11.18 -6.83 3.25
N SER A 49 12.03 -6.22 2.43
CA SER A 49 11.72 -5.12 1.51
C SER A 49 10.85 -5.58 0.33
N LEU A 50 10.57 -4.70 -0.63
CA LEU A 50 9.83 -5.03 -1.86
C LEU A 50 10.44 -6.23 -2.62
N ARG A 51 11.77 -6.33 -2.70
CA ARG A 51 12.44 -7.37 -3.51
C ARG A 51 12.13 -8.80 -3.05
N PRO A 52 12.28 -9.16 -1.76
CA PRO A 52 11.79 -10.44 -1.25
C PRO A 52 10.31 -10.71 -1.52
N GLN A 53 9.44 -9.71 -1.42
CA GLN A 53 8.00 -9.85 -1.67
C GLN A 53 7.71 -10.18 -3.14
N LEU A 54 8.41 -9.52 -4.08
CA LEU A 54 8.39 -9.88 -5.49
C LEU A 54 8.93 -11.29 -5.76
N SER A 55 9.98 -11.70 -5.05
CA SER A 55 10.53 -13.06 -5.16
C SER A 55 9.54 -14.12 -4.67
N TRP A 56 8.82 -13.86 -3.57
CA TRP A 56 7.75 -14.71 -3.08
C TRP A 56 6.61 -14.82 -4.08
N PHE A 57 6.22 -13.70 -4.69
CA PHE A 57 5.22 -13.71 -5.75
C PHE A 57 5.67 -14.51 -6.97
N LYS A 58 6.92 -14.32 -7.47
CA LYS A 58 7.53 -15.14 -8.52
C LYS A 58 7.48 -16.63 -8.18
N THR A 59 7.87 -16.99 -6.95
CA THR A 59 7.83 -18.38 -6.45
C THR A 59 6.41 -18.92 -6.41
N TYR A 60 5.45 -18.14 -5.93
CA TYR A 60 4.05 -18.53 -5.91
C TYR A 60 3.52 -18.77 -7.33
N LEU A 61 3.84 -17.92 -8.31
CA LEU A 61 3.46 -18.15 -9.71
C LEU A 61 3.99 -19.50 -10.22
N THR A 62 5.24 -19.86 -9.92
CA THR A 62 5.77 -21.19 -10.32
C THR A 62 5.04 -22.36 -9.67
N SER A 63 4.40 -22.15 -8.51
CA SER A 63 3.64 -23.20 -7.82
C SER A 63 2.23 -23.40 -8.39
N ILE A 64 1.65 -22.34 -8.98
CA ILE A 64 0.28 -22.38 -9.51
C ILE A 64 0.23 -22.47 -11.03
N CYS A 65 1.30 -22.13 -11.75
CA CYS A 65 1.36 -22.14 -13.21
C CYS A 65 2.11 -23.39 -13.71
N SER A 66 1.54 -24.10 -14.67
CA SER A 66 2.19 -25.27 -15.29
C SER A 66 2.94 -24.92 -16.57
N THR A 67 2.48 -23.90 -17.31
CA THR A 67 3.11 -23.41 -18.55
C THR A 67 3.02 -21.88 -18.62
N PRO A 68 3.82 -21.21 -19.47
CA PRO A 68 3.68 -19.76 -19.69
C PRO A 68 2.27 -19.34 -20.11
N THR A 69 1.62 -20.10 -21.00
CA THR A 69 0.24 -19.82 -21.45
C THR A 69 -0.77 -19.97 -20.32
N ASP A 70 -0.69 -21.05 -19.55
CA ASP A 70 -1.54 -21.27 -18.36
C ASP A 70 -1.36 -20.14 -17.33
N CYS A 71 -0.14 -19.63 -17.17
CA CYS A 71 0.13 -18.49 -16.30
C CYS A 71 -0.51 -17.21 -16.85
N ALA A 72 -0.32 -16.91 -18.13
CA ALA A 72 -0.95 -15.76 -18.77
C ALA A 72 -2.49 -15.79 -18.61
N ASP A 73 -3.12 -16.95 -18.80
CA ASP A 73 -4.57 -17.12 -18.66
C ASP A 73 -5.04 -16.92 -17.21
N LYS A 74 -4.29 -17.41 -16.22
CA LYS A 74 -4.58 -17.19 -14.79
C LYS A 74 -4.43 -15.72 -14.39
N LEU A 75 -3.44 -15.02 -14.93
CA LEU A 75 -3.15 -13.62 -14.58
C LEU A 75 -4.02 -12.62 -15.36
N LYS A 76 -4.56 -12.98 -16.52
CA LYS A 76 -5.39 -12.10 -17.39
C LYS A 76 -6.64 -11.54 -16.70
N GLY A 77 -7.24 -12.30 -15.77
CA GLY A 77 -8.43 -11.88 -15.01
C GLY A 77 -8.14 -11.39 -13.59
N SER A 78 -6.87 -11.16 -13.26
CA SER A 78 -6.44 -10.87 -11.89
C SER A 78 -6.11 -9.39 -11.69
N LEU A 79 -6.48 -8.87 -10.53
CA LEU A 79 -6.08 -7.55 -10.02
C LEU A 79 -4.77 -7.68 -9.27
N PHE A 80 -3.78 -6.85 -9.59
CA PHE A 80 -2.54 -6.76 -8.83
C PHE A 80 -2.52 -5.40 -8.13
N PHE A 81 -2.37 -5.40 -6.81
CA PHE A 81 -2.16 -4.22 -6.00
C PHE A 81 -0.72 -4.24 -5.53
N VAL A 82 0.08 -3.25 -5.91
CA VAL A 82 1.51 -3.19 -5.60
C VAL A 82 1.80 -1.89 -4.86
N GLY A 83 1.96 -1.93 -3.53
CA GLY A 83 2.09 -0.74 -2.68
C GLY A 83 1.45 -0.89 -1.29
N GLU A 84 1.52 0.10 -0.38
CA GLU A 84 2.14 1.43 -0.45
C GLU A 84 3.63 1.39 -0.09
N PHE A 85 4.50 1.28 -1.10
CA PHE A 85 5.95 1.39 -0.91
C PHE A 85 6.39 2.85 -1.02
N GLY A 86 7.51 3.17 -0.36
CA GLY A 86 8.11 4.51 -0.40
C GLY A 86 7.82 5.36 0.83
N TYR A 87 6.70 5.15 1.55
CA TYR A 87 6.44 5.90 2.78
C TYR A 87 7.54 5.66 3.81
N ASN A 88 7.87 4.39 4.07
CA ASN A 88 8.92 3.99 5.00
C ASN A 88 10.32 4.44 4.52
N ASP A 89 10.54 4.49 3.21
CA ASP A 89 11.78 4.96 2.60
C ASP A 89 12.04 6.46 2.84
N ILE A 90 10.98 7.23 3.10
CA ILE A 90 11.04 8.67 3.41
C ILE A 90 10.97 8.91 4.92
N TYR A 91 10.03 8.25 5.59
CA TYR A 91 9.71 8.48 6.99
C TYR A 91 10.87 8.10 7.92
N ASN A 92 11.51 6.93 7.71
CA ASN A 92 12.61 6.49 8.57
C ASN A 92 13.83 7.45 8.51
N PRO A 93 14.37 7.81 7.32
CA PRO A 93 15.42 8.83 7.25
C PRO A 93 15.02 10.19 7.82
N TYR A 94 13.76 10.62 7.60
CA TYR A 94 13.28 11.90 8.11
C TYR A 94 13.29 11.94 9.64
N LEU A 95 12.84 10.87 10.30
CA LEU A 95 12.89 10.76 11.76
C LEU A 95 14.31 10.78 12.32
N GLU A 96 15.29 10.30 11.55
CA GLU A 96 16.71 10.39 11.89
C GLU A 96 17.37 11.73 11.49
N GLY A 97 16.58 12.72 11.09
CA GLY A 97 17.05 14.07 10.81
C GLY A 97 17.69 14.28 9.44
N ARG A 98 17.46 13.36 8.48
CA ARG A 98 17.95 13.53 7.10
C ARG A 98 17.19 14.63 6.37
N SER A 99 17.92 15.35 5.52
CA SER A 99 17.33 16.43 4.73
C SER A 99 16.41 15.88 3.64
N ILE A 100 15.37 16.64 3.30
CA ILE A 100 14.47 16.28 2.20
C ILE A 100 15.23 16.12 0.88
N GLN A 101 16.24 16.95 0.64
CA GLN A 101 17.08 16.88 -0.55
C GLN A 101 17.86 15.56 -0.63
N GLU A 102 18.35 15.07 0.51
CA GLU A 102 19.03 13.77 0.60
C GLU A 102 18.05 12.62 0.37
N ILE A 103 16.88 12.65 1.01
CA ILE A 103 15.85 11.62 0.88
C ILE A 103 15.35 11.49 -0.57
N GLN A 104 15.22 12.61 -1.28
CA GLN A 104 14.87 12.60 -2.71
C GLN A 104 15.86 11.82 -3.58
N THR A 105 17.11 11.65 -3.14
CA THR A 105 18.09 10.83 -3.87
C THR A 105 17.87 9.32 -3.70
N PHE A 106 17.03 8.90 -2.76
CA PHE A 106 16.77 7.48 -2.48
C PHE A 106 15.67 6.90 -3.35
N VAL A 107 14.84 7.72 -4.00
CA VAL A 107 13.65 7.27 -4.74
C VAL A 107 14.07 6.36 -5.90
N PRO A 108 13.78 5.04 -5.85
CA PRO A 108 13.98 4.19 -7.00
C PRO A 108 12.86 4.44 -8.00
N LEU A 109 13.21 4.76 -9.24
CA LEU A 109 12.27 4.99 -10.36
C LEU A 109 11.71 3.69 -10.95
N GLU A 110 12.10 2.53 -10.42
CA GLU A 110 11.70 1.24 -10.98
C GLU A 110 10.52 0.67 -10.21
N LEU A 111 9.34 0.76 -10.80
CA LEU A 111 8.22 -0.08 -10.42
C LEU A 111 7.60 -0.74 -11.66
N ILE A 112 7.52 -2.07 -11.53
CA ILE A 112 6.74 -3.05 -12.30
C ILE A 112 7.52 -3.71 -13.45
N GLN A 113 7.95 -4.93 -13.14
CA GLN A 113 8.21 -6.05 -14.04
C GLN A 113 7.29 -7.16 -13.54
N LEU A 114 6.69 -7.99 -14.41
CA LEU A 114 6.09 -9.33 -14.16
C LEU A 114 4.87 -9.69 -15.03
N GLY A 115 4.52 -8.91 -16.05
CA GLY A 115 3.46 -9.29 -17.01
C GLY A 115 2.03 -9.31 -16.45
N ALA A 116 1.81 -8.68 -15.29
CA ALA A 116 0.49 -8.38 -14.78
C ALA A 116 -0.26 -7.48 -15.77
N SER A 117 -1.50 -7.82 -16.14
CA SER A 117 -2.26 -7.05 -17.12
C SER A 117 -3.00 -5.85 -16.51
N GLN A 118 -3.15 -5.80 -15.18
CA GLN A 118 -3.88 -4.77 -14.44
C GLN A 118 -3.21 -4.51 -13.09
N VAL A 119 -2.39 -3.46 -12.99
CA VAL A 119 -1.61 -3.14 -11.78
C VAL A 119 -2.09 -1.83 -11.16
N VAL A 120 -2.50 -1.88 -9.90
CA VAL A 120 -2.81 -0.70 -9.09
C VAL A 120 -1.60 -0.32 -8.25
N VAL A 121 -1.07 0.88 -8.47
CA VAL A 121 -0.03 1.48 -7.61
C VAL A 121 -0.68 2.59 -6.79
N PRO A 122 -0.84 2.42 -5.46
CA PRO A 122 -1.37 3.46 -4.60
C PRO A 122 -0.36 4.61 -4.41
N GLY A 123 -0.86 5.84 -4.40
CA GLY A 123 -0.17 6.98 -3.79
C GLY A 123 -0.16 6.87 -2.26
N ASN A 124 0.38 7.86 -1.54
CA ASN A 124 0.37 7.87 -0.07
C ASN A 124 -0.72 8.80 0.49
N PHE A 125 -1.31 8.45 1.65
CA PHE A 125 -2.23 9.32 2.41
C PHE A 125 -1.57 10.64 2.82
N PRO A 126 -2.30 11.75 3.02
CA PRO A 126 -1.75 12.97 3.59
C PRO A 126 -1.29 12.78 5.04
N SER A 127 0.03 12.85 5.19
CA SER A 127 0.82 13.15 6.38
C SER A 127 1.81 14.27 5.96
N ASP A 128 2.56 14.89 6.86
CA ASP A 128 3.52 15.94 6.46
C ASP A 128 4.57 15.45 5.44
N ALA A 129 4.81 14.13 5.34
CA ALA A 129 5.65 13.48 4.32
C ALA A 129 5.01 13.39 2.92
N SER A 130 3.72 13.69 2.78
CA SER A 130 2.93 13.41 1.56
C SER A 130 2.97 14.52 0.52
N LEU A 131 3.32 15.73 0.94
CA LEU A 131 3.68 16.82 0.02
C LEU A 131 4.94 16.47 -0.81
N LEU A 132 5.81 15.59 -0.28
CA LEU A 132 7.00 15.11 -0.99
C LEU A 132 6.65 14.15 -2.14
N PHE A 133 5.63 13.31 -1.97
CA PHE A 133 5.18 12.32 -2.96
C PHE A 133 4.56 12.95 -4.21
N LEU A 134 3.77 14.01 -4.06
CA LEU A 134 3.13 14.73 -5.17
C LEU A 134 4.13 15.35 -6.16
N ALA A 135 5.33 15.70 -5.69
CA ALA A 135 6.38 16.25 -6.54
C ALA A 135 7.07 15.19 -7.42
N VAL A 136 7.09 13.93 -6.96
CA VAL A 136 7.74 12.80 -7.65
C VAL A 136 6.79 12.13 -8.65
N ALA A 137 5.53 11.89 -8.26
CA ALA A 137 4.56 11.17 -9.10
C ALA A 137 4.13 11.92 -10.37
N LYS A 138 4.15 13.26 -10.36
CA LYS A 138 3.76 14.09 -11.52
C LYS A 138 4.64 13.92 -12.76
N LYS A 139 5.78 13.22 -12.69
CA LYS A 139 6.78 13.22 -13.77
C LYS A 139 6.75 12.07 -14.76
N ASN A 140 6.10 10.92 -14.52
CA ASN A 140 6.35 9.75 -15.38
C ASN A 140 5.08 9.00 -15.83
N ARG A 141 5.00 8.74 -17.14
CA ARG A 141 4.29 7.57 -17.70
C ARG A 141 5.13 6.34 -17.33
N LEU A 142 4.51 5.36 -16.67
CA LEU A 142 5.19 4.11 -16.31
C LEU A 142 5.06 3.12 -17.48
N THR A 143 6.20 2.68 -18.02
CA THR A 143 6.29 1.59 -19.01
C THR A 143 6.86 0.35 -18.31
N VAL A 144 6.20 -0.80 -18.45
CA VAL A 144 6.59 -2.07 -17.80
C VAL A 144 7.56 -2.83 -18.70
N TYR A 145 8.70 -3.23 -18.15
CA TYR A 145 9.68 -4.09 -18.81
C TYR A 145 9.85 -5.41 -18.03
N ASP A 146 10.40 -6.47 -18.62
CA ASP A 146 10.85 -7.66 -17.87
C ASP A 146 12.34 -7.57 -17.48
N ASP A 147 12.87 -8.63 -16.84
CA ASP A 147 14.28 -8.75 -16.46
C ASP A 147 15.24 -8.70 -17.69
N PHE A 148 14.70 -8.74 -18.92
CA PHE A 148 15.41 -8.68 -20.21
C PHE A 148 15.12 -7.41 -21.02
N GLY A 149 14.36 -6.45 -20.48
CA GLY A 149 14.00 -5.21 -21.17
C GLY A 149 12.88 -5.35 -22.19
N ILE A 150 12.04 -6.39 -22.09
CA ILE A 150 10.87 -6.60 -22.96
C ILE A 150 9.68 -5.82 -22.42
N GLU A 151 9.16 -4.89 -23.22
CA GLU A 151 7.96 -4.12 -22.93
C GLU A 151 6.72 -5.04 -22.84
N PHE A 152 5.82 -4.80 -21.88
CA PHE A 152 4.52 -5.50 -21.79
C PHE A 152 3.39 -4.63 -22.35
N PRO A 153 3.14 -4.65 -23.68
CA PRO A 153 2.20 -3.73 -24.34
C PRO A 153 0.72 -3.97 -23.98
N ASN A 154 0.38 -5.09 -23.34
CA ASN A 154 -0.99 -5.46 -22.94
C ASN A 154 -1.25 -5.29 -21.44
N THR A 155 -0.40 -4.53 -20.74
CA THR A 155 -0.55 -4.21 -19.32
C THR A 155 -1.20 -2.84 -19.12
N VAL A 156 -2.35 -2.83 -18.46
CA VAL A 156 -3.01 -1.63 -17.92
C VAL A 156 -2.41 -1.35 -16.54
N ILE A 157 -1.62 -0.29 -16.41
CA ILE A 157 -1.25 0.23 -15.09
C ILE A 157 -2.24 1.31 -14.72
N LEU A 158 -2.86 1.15 -13.55
CA LEU A 158 -3.78 2.09 -12.94
C LEU A 158 -3.06 2.73 -11.75
N TYR A 159 -2.82 4.02 -11.82
CA TYR A 159 -2.35 4.75 -10.64
C TYR A 159 -3.57 5.04 -9.74
N ALA A 160 -3.53 4.55 -8.50
CA ALA A 160 -4.55 4.86 -7.52
C ALA A 160 -4.13 6.10 -6.72
N ASP A 161 -4.80 7.22 -6.96
CA ASP A 161 -4.53 8.49 -6.29
C ASP A 161 -5.10 8.49 -4.86
N TYR A 162 -4.41 7.80 -3.96
CA TYR A 162 -4.77 7.68 -2.54
C TYR A 162 -4.82 9.04 -1.85
N TYR A 163 -3.96 9.99 -2.27
CA TYR A 163 -3.95 11.33 -1.70
C TYR A 163 -5.29 12.04 -1.96
N ASN A 164 -5.71 12.13 -3.22
CA ASN A 164 -6.97 12.79 -3.55
C ASN A 164 -8.19 11.97 -3.11
N ALA A 165 -8.09 10.63 -3.09
CA ALA A 165 -9.15 9.79 -2.53
C ALA A 165 -9.34 10.05 -1.02
N PHE A 166 -8.26 10.12 -0.24
CA PHE A 166 -8.34 10.45 1.19
C PHE A 166 -8.87 11.88 1.42
N LEU A 167 -8.40 12.87 0.64
CA LEU A 167 -8.94 14.22 0.71
C LEU A 167 -10.44 14.28 0.38
N SER A 168 -10.89 13.46 -0.57
CA SER A 168 -12.31 13.34 -0.91
C SER A 168 -13.11 12.75 0.25
N VAL A 169 -12.58 11.74 0.95
CA VAL A 169 -13.17 11.20 2.18
C VAL A 169 -13.27 12.26 3.27
N LEU A 170 -12.21 13.02 3.52
CA LEU A 170 -12.21 14.11 4.50
C LEU A 170 -13.25 15.19 4.17
N ARG A 171 -13.33 15.63 2.91
CA ARG A 171 -14.30 16.65 2.47
C ARG A 171 -15.74 16.18 2.62
N GLN A 172 -15.98 14.87 2.45
CA GLN A 172 -17.29 14.25 2.51
C GLN A 172 -17.52 13.52 3.84
N ALA A 173 -16.74 13.83 4.88
CA ALA A 173 -16.73 13.05 6.11
C ALA A 173 -18.12 12.91 6.75
N ALA A 174 -18.89 14.02 6.80
CA ALA A 174 -20.26 14.03 7.29
C ALA A 174 -21.20 13.13 6.48
N ILE A 175 -21.04 13.11 5.14
CA ILE A 175 -21.87 12.31 4.22
C ILE A 175 -21.60 10.82 4.45
N PHE A 176 -20.34 10.46 4.69
CA PHE A 176 -19.93 9.09 4.95
C PHE A 176 -20.21 8.62 6.39
N GLY A 177 -20.71 9.50 7.26
CA GLY A 177 -21.08 9.18 8.64
C GLY A 177 -19.92 9.23 9.64
N PHE A 178 -18.81 9.88 9.27
CA PHE A 178 -17.71 10.12 10.20
C PHE A 178 -18.06 11.25 11.18
N ASP A 179 -17.52 11.15 12.39
CA ASP A 179 -17.64 12.18 13.43
C ASP A 179 -16.79 13.41 13.05
N THR A 180 -17.46 14.48 12.60
CA THR A 180 -16.81 15.71 12.14
C THR A 180 -16.08 16.47 13.24
N GLU A 181 -16.42 16.23 14.51
CA GLU A 181 -15.71 16.85 15.65
C GLU A 181 -14.42 16.09 15.99
N LYS A 182 -14.24 14.87 15.46
CA LYS A 182 -13.14 13.96 15.81
C LYS A 182 -12.36 13.46 14.60
N LEU A 183 -12.34 14.24 13.51
CA LEU A 183 -11.66 13.85 12.26
C LEU A 183 -10.17 13.56 12.44
N PHE A 184 -9.50 14.20 13.41
CA PHE A 184 -8.06 14.05 13.65
C PHE A 184 -7.74 13.35 14.99
N ILE A 185 -8.76 12.76 15.62
CA ILE A 185 -8.60 11.99 16.85
C ILE A 185 -8.64 10.50 16.47
N PRO A 186 -7.54 9.76 16.65
CA PRO A 186 -7.50 8.35 16.29
C PRO A 186 -8.47 7.52 17.14
N CYS A 187 -8.85 6.36 16.64
CA CYS A 187 -9.67 5.42 17.40
C CYS A 187 -8.85 4.68 18.46
N CYS A 188 -7.59 4.35 18.16
CA CYS A 188 -6.72 3.60 19.02
C CYS A 188 -5.59 4.48 19.57
N GLY A 189 -5.30 4.29 20.86
CA GLY A 189 -4.44 5.17 21.65
C GLY A 189 -5.25 6.15 22.49
N ASP A 190 -4.56 7.01 23.23
CA ASP A 190 -5.23 8.10 23.96
C ASP A 190 -5.91 9.10 23.02
N ASP A 191 -6.83 9.92 23.55
CA ASP A 191 -7.59 10.94 22.82
C ASP A 191 -6.72 12.13 22.33
N GLY A 192 -5.39 11.96 22.28
CA GLY A 192 -4.45 12.95 21.76
C GLY A 192 -4.56 13.12 20.25
N VAL A 193 -4.41 14.37 19.79
CA VAL A 193 -4.39 14.70 18.36
C VAL A 193 -3.18 14.04 17.69
N TYR A 194 -3.43 13.20 16.69
CA TYR A 194 -2.48 12.39 15.90
C TYR A 194 -1.65 11.33 16.62
N ASN A 195 -1.57 11.27 17.95
CA ASN A 195 -0.95 10.17 18.71
C ASN A 195 0.38 9.57 18.15
N ILE A 196 1.23 10.41 17.54
CA ILE A 196 2.40 9.97 16.75
C ILE A 196 3.57 9.54 17.67
N PHE A 197 3.48 9.80 18.98
CA PHE A 197 4.62 9.78 19.90
C PHE A 197 4.45 8.89 21.15
N LEU A 198 3.48 7.98 21.19
CA LEU A 198 3.37 7.08 22.35
C LEU A 198 4.32 5.87 22.23
N PRO A 199 4.93 5.43 23.34
CA PRO A 199 5.78 4.23 23.38
C PRO A 199 4.98 2.92 23.25
N THR A 200 3.67 2.99 23.04
CA THR A 200 2.76 1.84 23.03
C THR A 200 1.96 1.82 21.73
N PHE A 201 2.17 0.79 20.92
CA PHE A 201 1.49 0.60 19.65
C PHE A 201 0.08 0.05 19.85
N CYS A 202 -0.81 0.35 18.91
CA CYS A 202 -2.11 -0.28 18.82
C CYS A 202 -2.01 -1.82 18.77
N GLY A 203 -2.82 -2.49 19.59
CA GLY A 203 -2.68 -3.93 19.87
C GLY A 203 -1.78 -4.27 21.07
N GLY A 204 -1.11 -3.28 21.66
CA GLY A 204 -0.41 -3.42 22.93
C GLY A 204 -1.34 -3.55 24.13
N LEU A 205 -0.86 -4.20 25.20
CA LEU A 205 -1.63 -4.39 26.42
C LEU A 205 -1.99 -3.03 27.06
N GLY A 206 -3.29 -2.82 27.31
CA GLY A 206 -3.79 -1.62 27.99
C GLY A 206 -3.96 -0.39 27.08
N VAL A 207 -3.71 -0.51 25.77
CA VAL A 207 -3.97 0.57 24.82
C VAL A 207 -5.48 0.66 24.56
N PRO A 208 -6.13 1.81 24.84
CA PRO A 208 -7.56 1.94 24.62
C PRO A 208 -7.91 1.98 23.13
N VAL A 209 -9.13 1.55 22.82
CA VAL A 209 -9.74 1.59 21.49
C VAL A 209 -11.13 2.20 21.62
N CYS A 210 -11.47 3.09 20.71
CA CYS A 210 -12.74 3.78 20.70
C CYS A 210 -13.92 2.79 20.48
N PRO A 211 -15.14 3.10 20.97
CA PRO A 211 -16.26 2.18 20.90
C PRO A 211 -16.71 1.84 19.47
N ASN A 212 -16.50 2.75 18.51
CA ASN A 212 -16.90 2.56 17.13
C ASN A 212 -15.83 3.11 16.15
N PRO A 213 -14.98 2.25 15.57
CA PRO A 213 -13.96 2.68 14.60
C PRO A 213 -14.56 3.16 13.27
N ASN A 214 -15.79 2.77 12.91
CA ASN A 214 -16.39 3.14 11.63
C ASN A 214 -16.77 4.63 11.53
N VAL A 215 -16.78 5.36 12.66
CA VAL A 215 -17.02 6.81 12.68
C VAL A 215 -15.72 7.63 12.81
N ARG A 216 -14.55 6.98 12.80
CA ARG A 216 -13.24 7.63 12.89
C ARG A 216 -12.50 7.56 11.56
N ILE A 217 -11.78 8.62 11.24
CA ILE A 217 -10.91 8.66 10.06
C ILE A 217 -9.62 7.88 10.31
N HIS A 218 -8.99 8.12 11.46
CA HIS A 218 -7.71 7.53 11.83
C HIS A 218 -7.91 6.34 12.77
N TRP A 219 -7.25 5.22 12.46
CA TRP A 219 -7.13 4.09 13.39
C TRP A 219 -6.11 4.43 14.47
N ASP A 220 -4.90 4.81 14.06
CA ASP A 220 -3.83 5.30 14.91
C ASP A 220 -3.20 6.57 14.30
N GLY A 221 -2.04 7.00 14.77
CA GLY A 221 -1.37 8.20 14.29
C GLY A 221 -0.87 8.17 12.84
N ILE A 222 -0.89 7.00 12.21
CA ILE A 222 -0.32 6.76 10.88
C ILE A 222 -1.39 6.19 9.93
N HIS A 223 -2.19 5.24 10.40
CA HIS A 223 -3.07 4.42 9.57
C HIS A 223 -4.53 4.91 9.63
N PRO A 224 -5.23 4.97 8.49
CA PRO A 224 -6.68 5.17 8.45
C PRO A 224 -7.45 3.97 9.01
N THR A 225 -8.73 4.17 9.35
CA THR A 225 -9.63 3.06 9.71
C THR A 225 -10.02 2.23 8.50
N GLN A 226 -10.48 1.00 8.74
CA GLN A 226 -11.01 0.12 7.70
C GLN A 226 -12.13 0.79 6.88
N GLU A 227 -12.95 1.62 7.51
CA GLU A 227 -14.01 2.36 6.83
C GLU A 227 -13.44 3.41 5.86
N VAL A 228 -12.37 4.13 6.24
CA VAL A 228 -11.68 5.04 5.32
C VAL A 228 -11.05 4.28 4.14
N TYR A 229 -10.36 3.17 4.40
CA TYR A 229 -9.84 2.31 3.31
C TYR A 229 -10.95 1.88 2.36
N ARG A 230 -12.13 1.51 2.88
CA ARG A 230 -13.28 1.15 2.05
C ARG A 230 -13.74 2.32 1.18
N ARG A 231 -13.91 3.52 1.74
CA ARG A 231 -14.36 4.71 0.99
C ARG A 231 -13.36 5.15 -0.05
N MET A 232 -12.07 5.14 0.29
CA MET A 232 -11.02 5.44 -0.67
C MET A 232 -11.02 4.46 -1.83
N PHE A 233 -11.16 3.16 -1.53
CA PHE A 233 -11.25 2.14 -2.56
C PHE A 233 -12.47 2.32 -3.47
N GLU A 234 -13.64 2.67 -2.92
CA GLU A 234 -14.84 3.05 -3.69
C GLU A 234 -14.53 4.19 -4.68
N ILE A 235 -13.96 5.28 -4.17
CA ILE A 235 -13.61 6.45 -4.98
C ILE A 235 -12.58 6.10 -6.06
N ILE A 236 -11.58 5.29 -5.72
CA ILE A 236 -10.54 4.87 -6.67
C ILE A 236 -11.16 4.02 -7.78
N ILE A 237 -11.94 3.00 -7.43
CA ILE A 237 -12.54 2.09 -8.41
C ILE A 237 -13.57 2.80 -9.30
N GLU A 238 -14.38 3.70 -8.76
CA GLU A 238 -15.31 4.51 -9.56
C GLU A 238 -14.57 5.32 -10.64
N ASN A 239 -13.41 5.87 -10.31
CA ASN A 239 -12.57 6.59 -11.26
C ASN A 239 -11.87 5.68 -12.29
N LEU A 240 -11.73 4.39 -11.99
CA LEU A 240 -11.08 3.39 -12.86
C LEU A 240 -12.05 2.73 -13.87
N GLY A 241 -13.36 2.91 -13.70
CA GLY A 241 -14.39 2.32 -14.57
C GLY A 241 -14.74 0.86 -14.23
N SER A 242 -15.93 0.41 -14.63
CA SER A 242 -16.52 -0.88 -14.24
C SER A 242 -15.78 -2.08 -14.81
N THR A 243 -14.70 -2.50 -14.14
CA THR A 243 -13.95 -3.73 -14.44
C THR A 243 -14.21 -4.79 -13.36
N VAL A 244 -14.54 -6.01 -13.77
CA VAL A 244 -14.76 -7.16 -12.88
C VAL A 244 -13.49 -8.00 -12.79
N PHE A 245 -13.05 -8.34 -11.58
CA PHE A 245 -11.82 -9.10 -11.33
C PHE A 245 -12.13 -10.49 -10.74
N ASN A 246 -11.41 -11.52 -11.21
CA ASN A 246 -11.61 -12.91 -10.77
C ASN A 246 -10.71 -13.30 -9.58
N LYS A 247 -9.56 -12.62 -9.40
CA LYS A 247 -8.62 -12.81 -8.28
C LYS A 247 -7.91 -11.50 -7.94
N THR A 248 -7.41 -11.39 -6.72
CA THR A 248 -6.61 -10.24 -6.28
C THR A 248 -5.27 -10.70 -5.69
N TYR A 249 -4.19 -10.04 -6.10
CA TYR A 249 -2.85 -10.23 -5.58
C TYR A 249 -2.42 -8.91 -4.93
N ILE A 250 -2.03 -8.93 -3.66
CA ILE A 250 -1.46 -7.76 -2.98
C ILE A 250 0.02 -8.05 -2.80
N VAL A 251 0.88 -7.20 -3.37
CA VAL A 251 2.34 -7.27 -3.28
C VAL A 251 2.85 -6.03 -2.57
#